data_AF-A0A918G1W6-F1
#
_entry.id   AF-A0A918G1W6-F1
#
_cell.length_a   1.000
_cell.length_b   1.000
_cell.length_c   1.000
_cell.angle_alpha   90.00
_cell.angle_beta   90.00
_cell.angle_gamma   90.00
#
_symmetry.space_group_name_H-M   'P 1'
#
loop_
_entity.id
_entity.type
_entity.pdbx_description
1 polymer ?
#
loop_
_entity_poly.entity_id
_entity_poly.type
_entity_poly.pdbx_seq_one_letter_code
_entity_poly.pdbx_strand_id
1 'polypeptide(L)' 'MVFNAVVETDPALRLWTSLGFTILATVPQAYEHPRHGLIGLHVSHRAL' A
#
# COMPACT_ATOMS: atom_id res chain seq x y z
N MET A 1 -7.44 -9.82 -11.24
CA MET A 1 -6.62 -8.60 -11.22
C MET A 1 -7.28 -7.58 -10.30
N VAL A 2 -6.72 -7.36 -9.11
CA VAL A 2 -7.07 -6.22 -8.24
C VAL A 2 -5.76 -5.47 -7.95
N PHE A 3 -5.77 -4.16 -8.18
CA PHE A 3 -4.64 -3.27 -7.98
C PHE A 3 -5.03 -2.26 -6.89
N ASN A 4 -4.33 -2.28 -5.76
CA ASN A 4 -4.59 -1.37 -4.64
C ASN A 4 -3.36 -0.51 -4.38
N ALA A 5 -3.58 0.79 -4.22
CA ALA A 5 -2.62 1.75 -3.71
C ALA A 5 -2.87 1.94 -2.21
N VAL A 6 -1.95 1.47 -1.37
CA VAL A 6 -2.10 1.47 0.09
C VAL A 6 -1.04 2.38 0.69
N VAL A 7 -1.44 3.30 1.55
CA VAL A 7 -0.53 4.22 2.22
C VAL A 7 0.40 3.44 3.17
N GLU A 8 1.69 3.79 3.21
CA GLU A 8 2.71 3.03 3.96
C GLU A 8 2.39 2.84 5.46
N THR A 9 1.68 3.80 6.05
CA THR A 9 1.28 3.75 7.47
C THR A 9 -0.06 3.06 7.70
N ASP A 10 -0.69 2.47 6.67
CA ASP A 10 -2.04 1.91 6.78
C ASP A 10 -2.04 0.55 7.50
N PRO A 11 -2.76 0.41 8.63
CA PRO A 11 -2.94 -0.89 9.32
C PRO A 11 -3.53 -1.99 8.44
N ALA A 12 -4.23 -1.63 7.36
CA ALA A 12 -4.84 -2.56 6.41
C ALA A 12 -3.80 -3.39 5.63
N LEU A 13 -2.52 -3.02 5.62
CA LEU A 13 -1.46 -3.82 4.98
C LEU A 13 -1.45 -5.28 5.47
N ARG A 14 -1.67 -5.51 6.77
CA ARG A 14 -1.77 -6.87 7.34
C ARG A 14 -2.99 -7.63 6.82
N LEU A 15 -4.13 -6.95 6.71
CA LEU A 15 -5.36 -7.53 6.16
C LEU A 15 -5.16 -7.90 4.70
N TRP A 16 -4.64 -6.99 3.87
CA TRP A 16 -4.38 -7.26 2.46
C TRP A 16 -3.41 -8.41 2.25
N THR A 17 -2.35 -8.47 3.05
CA THR A 17 -1.40 -9.61 3.03
C THR A 17 -2.10 -10.93 3.36
N SER A 18 -2.97 -10.96 4.38
CA SER A 18 -3.76 -12.16 4.72
C SER A 18 -4.75 -12.59 3.64
N LEU A 19 -5.22 -11.65 2.81
CA LEU A 19 -6.12 -11.90 1.68
C LEU A 19 -5.38 -12.27 0.38
N GLY A 20 -4.06 -12.50 0.47
CA GLY A 20 -3.21 -12.95 -0.63
C GLY A 20 -2.65 -11.84 -1.52
N PHE A 21 -2.71 -10.57 -1.09
CA PHE A 21 -2.07 -9.47 -1.82
C PHE A 21 -0.57 -9.45 -1.55
N THR A 22 0.20 -9.16 -2.60
CA THR A 22 1.65 -8.95 -2.51
C THR A 22 1.96 -7.50 -2.87
N ILE A 23 2.83 -6.86 -2.09
CA ILE A 23 3.37 -5.53 -2.41
C ILE A 23 4.38 -5.70 -3.54
N LEU A 24 4.13 -5.06 -4.68
CA LEU A 24 4.99 -5.11 -5.86
C LEU A 24 6.03 -3.98 -5.84
N ALA A 25 5.66 -2.81 -5.35
CA ALA A 25 6.52 -1.64 -5.31
C ALA A 25 6.07 -0.66 -4.23
N THR A 26 6.99 0.20 -3.82
CA THR A 26 6.71 1.38 -2.98
C THR A 26 7.18 2.61 -3.72
N VAL A 27 6.29 3.56 -3.96
CA VAL A 27 6.66 4.87 -4.48
C VAL A 27 6.92 5.79 -3.29
N PRO A 28 8.18 6.22 -3.05
CA PRO A 28 8.49 7.08 -1.92
C PRO A 28 7.85 8.46 -2.10
N GLN A 29 7.45 9.09 -0.98
CA GLN A 29 6.90 10.46 -0.95
C GLN A 29 5.70 10.70 -1.90
N ALA A 30 4.93 9.65 -2.19
CA ALA A 30 3.82 9.69 -3.14
C ALA A 30 2.49 10.12 -2.51
N TYR A 31 2.41 10.26 -1.19
CA TYR A 31 1.20 10.67 -0.47
C TYR A 31 1.53 11.64 0.66
N GLU A 32 0.81 12.77 0.71
CA GLU A 32 0.94 13.76 1.78
C GLU A 32 -0.01 13.42 2.94
N HIS A 33 0.55 12.78 3.97
CA HIS A 33 -0.21 12.38 5.15
C HIS A 33 -0.35 13.54 6.15
N PRO A 34 -1.56 13.86 6.65
CA PRO A 34 -1.81 15.03 7.50
C PRO A 34 -0.96 15.11 8.78
N ARG A 35 -0.48 13.97 9.29
CA ARG A 35 0.35 13.88 10.50
C ARG A 35 1.80 13.44 10.28
N HIS A 36 2.11 12.87 9.11
CA HIS A 36 3.40 12.21 8.86
C HIS A 36 4.16 12.81 7.69
N GLY A 37 3.62 13.86 7.05
CA GLY A 37 4.23 14.47 5.88
C GLY A 37 4.19 13.53 4.67
N LEU A 38 5.15 13.68 3.76
CA LEU A 38 5.24 12.84 2.57
C LEU A 38 5.69 11.43 2.92
N ILE A 39 4.84 10.45 2.64
CA ILE A 39 5.09 9.02 2.93
C ILE A 39 4.95 8.17 1.66
N GLY A 40 5.41 6.92 1.75
CA GLY A 40 5.34 5.97 0.65
C GLY A 40 3.92 5.52 0.33
N LEU A 41 3.73 5.12 -0.92
CA LEU A 41 2.52 4.48 -1.41
C LEU A 41 2.89 3.09 -1.94
N HIS A 42 2.31 2.05 -1.34
CA HIS A 42 2.48 0.68 -1.77
C HIS A 42 1.54 0.35 -2.92
N VAL A 43 2.11 -0.17 -3.99
CA VAL A 43 1.38 -0.80 -5.07
C VAL A 43 1.27 -2.29 -4.75
N SER A 44 0.06 -2.79 -4.66
CA SER A 44 -0.20 -4.19 -4.33
C SER A 44 -1.07 -4.89 -5.36
N HIS A 45 -0.83 -6.19 -5.54
CA HIS A 45 -1.49 -7.02 -6.53
C HIS A 45 -1.88 -8.38 -5.95
N ARG A 46 -3.03 -8.89 -6.40
CA ARG A 46 -3.43 -10.29 -6.25
C ARG A 46 -3.83 -10.87 -7.60
N ALA A 47 -3.14 -11.95 -8.00
CA ALA A 47 -3.54 -12.77 -9.14
C ALA A 47 -4.88 -13.47 -8.82
N LEU A 48 -5.80 -13.50 -9.77
CA LEU A 48 -7.07 -14.23 -9.65
C LEU A 48 -6.96 -15.55 -10.42
#